data_AF-A0A961GJQ1-F1
#
_entry.id   AF-A0A961GJQ1-F1
#
_cell.length_a   1.000
_cell.length_b   1.000
_cell.length_c   1.000
_cell.angle_alpha   90.00
_cell.angle_beta   90.00
_cell.angle_gamma   90.00
#
_symmetry.space_group_name_H-M   'P 1'
#
loop_
_entity.id
_entity.type
_entity.pdbx_description
1 polymer ?
#
loop_
_entity_poly.entity_id
_entity_poly.type
_entity_poly.pdbx_seq_one_letter_code
_entity_poly.pdbx_strand_id
1 'polypeptide(L)'
;RWIPLTADGHLDLSDLDHLLDGAKLVGVSAMSNVLGTIVDVRTVADAAHAAGAVVVVDACQYVPHLATDVAALGGDFVAFSGHKMCGPTGIGVLWGREELLDAMPPFLGGGEMIRDVRTDGFTVNDLPWKFEAGTPPIAEIIGIGAAVDYLEGLGMDAVRAHEVELTTYAMDVLGQRFGDRLTIHGP
;
A
#
# COMPACT_ATOMS: atom_id res chain seq x y z
N ARG A 1 -18.76 -4.24 -2.47
CA ARG A 1 -19.37 -4.10 -1.12
C ARG A 1 -18.42 -3.26 -0.29
N TRP A 2 -18.89 -2.62 0.78
CA TRP A 2 -18.05 -1.76 1.63
C TRP A 2 -17.98 -2.38 3.02
N ILE A 3 -16.76 -2.45 3.59
CA ILE A 3 -16.59 -2.70 5.01
C ILE A 3 -16.92 -1.38 5.71
N PRO A 4 -17.94 -1.34 6.60
CA PRO A 4 -18.34 -0.11 7.26
C PRO A 4 -17.27 0.36 8.25
N LEU A 5 -17.42 1.60 8.72
CA LEU A 5 -16.58 2.15 9.79
C LEU A 5 -17.32 2.09 11.13
N THR A 6 -16.58 1.87 12.20
CA THR A 6 -17.03 2.12 13.56
C THR A 6 -17.13 3.63 13.82
N ALA A 7 -17.78 4.02 14.92
CA ALA A 7 -17.88 5.42 15.31
C ALA A 7 -16.51 6.11 15.52
N ASP A 8 -15.50 5.33 15.89
CA ASP A 8 -14.14 5.80 16.17
C ASP A 8 -13.22 5.68 14.95
N GLY A 9 -13.77 5.46 13.75
CA GLY A 9 -13.02 5.50 12.49
C GLY A 9 -12.19 4.26 12.17
N HIS A 10 -12.39 3.15 12.88
CA HIS A 10 -11.85 1.84 12.51
C HIS A 10 -12.75 1.12 11.49
N LEU A 11 -12.20 0.14 10.76
CA LEU A 11 -13.04 -0.78 10.00
C LEU A 11 -13.84 -1.66 10.96
N ASP A 12 -15.15 -1.78 10.72
CA ASP A 12 -16.00 -2.75 11.41
C ASP A 12 -15.89 -4.11 10.70
N LEU A 13 -15.15 -5.02 11.31
CA LEU A 13 -14.87 -6.35 10.77
C LEU A 13 -15.86 -7.42 11.29
N SER A 14 -16.91 -7.03 12.02
CA SER A 14 -17.82 -7.97 12.69
C SER A 14 -18.65 -8.84 11.73
N ASP A 15 -18.96 -8.35 10.53
CA ASP A 15 -19.74 -9.05 9.50
C ASP A 15 -18.89 -9.39 8.26
N LEU A 16 -17.57 -9.51 8.44
CA LEU A 16 -16.62 -9.62 7.33
C LEU A 16 -16.89 -10.88 6.47
N ASP A 17 -17.18 -12.03 7.08
CA ASP A 17 -17.46 -13.28 6.34
C ASP A 17 -18.63 -13.14 5.37
N HIS A 18 -19.73 -12.50 5.80
CA HIS A 18 -20.88 -12.26 4.94
C HIS A 18 -20.54 -11.26 3.83
N LEU A 19 -19.82 -10.18 4.17
CA LEU A 19 -19.35 -9.20 3.20
C LEU A 19 -18.42 -9.83 2.14
N LEU A 20 -17.70 -10.89 2.49
CA LEU A 20 -16.79 -11.61 1.60
C LEU A 20 -17.44 -12.75 0.81
N ASP A 21 -18.68 -13.14 1.09
CA ASP A 21 -19.33 -14.27 0.41
C ASP A 21 -19.41 -14.07 -1.12
N GLY A 22 -18.71 -14.91 -1.88
CA GLY A 22 -18.60 -14.80 -3.34
C GLY A 22 -17.74 -13.62 -3.84
N ALA A 23 -17.01 -12.93 -2.96
CA ALA A 23 -16.02 -11.93 -3.35
C ALA A 23 -14.90 -12.58 -4.16
N LYS A 24 -14.34 -11.82 -5.10
CA LYS A 24 -13.17 -12.22 -5.90
C LYS A 24 -11.93 -11.38 -5.62
N LEU A 25 -12.15 -10.19 -5.07
CA LEU A 25 -11.10 -9.25 -4.74
C LEU A 25 -11.52 -8.39 -3.55
N VAL A 26 -10.58 -8.11 -2.66
CA VAL A 26 -10.70 -7.16 -1.55
C VAL A 26 -9.64 -6.09 -1.73
N GLY A 27 -10.07 -4.84 -1.87
CA GLY A 27 -9.20 -3.67 -1.83
C GLY A 27 -9.26 -3.04 -0.45
N VAL A 28 -8.11 -2.83 0.20
CA VAL A 28 -8.04 -2.25 1.54
C VAL A 28 -6.86 -1.28 1.64
N SER A 29 -7.07 -0.13 2.29
CA SER A 29 -5.98 0.76 2.66
C SER A 29 -5.36 0.29 3.97
N ALA A 30 -4.04 0.13 4.01
CA ALA A 30 -3.33 -0.25 5.22
C ALA A 30 -3.30 0.90 6.26
N MET A 31 -3.36 2.15 5.79
CA MET A 31 -3.49 3.32 6.64
C MET A 31 -4.32 4.42 5.96
N SER A 32 -5.40 4.87 6.61
CA SER A 32 -6.26 5.93 6.07
C SER A 32 -5.50 7.25 5.96
N ASN A 33 -5.52 7.87 4.79
CA ASN A 33 -4.92 9.19 4.57
C ASN A 33 -5.73 10.35 5.15
N VAL A 34 -6.92 10.08 5.69
CA VAL A 34 -7.80 11.08 6.29
C VAL A 34 -7.89 10.88 7.80
N LEU A 35 -8.24 9.67 8.22
CA LEU A 35 -8.44 9.35 9.64
C LEU A 35 -7.13 8.99 10.35
N GLY A 36 -6.08 8.61 9.62
CA GLY A 36 -4.85 8.07 10.22
C GLY A 36 -5.00 6.64 10.75
N THR A 37 -6.20 6.03 10.63
CA THR A 37 -6.47 4.66 11.05
C THR A 37 -5.54 3.67 10.39
N ILE A 38 -4.78 2.95 11.21
CA ILE A 38 -3.97 1.79 10.78
C ILE A 38 -4.87 0.56 10.83
N VAL A 39 -4.98 -0.12 9.69
CA VAL A 39 -5.84 -1.30 9.53
C VAL A 39 -5.05 -2.56 9.88
N ASP A 40 -5.69 -3.50 10.59
CA ASP A 40 -5.20 -4.87 10.70
C ASP A 40 -5.42 -5.60 9.36
N VAL A 41 -4.51 -5.33 8.41
CA VAL A 41 -4.57 -5.89 7.06
C VAL A 41 -4.50 -7.41 7.11
N ARG A 42 -3.80 -7.98 8.09
CA ARG A 42 -3.63 -9.43 8.19
C ARG A 42 -4.96 -10.12 8.46
N THR A 43 -5.74 -9.61 9.41
CA THR A 43 -7.09 -10.13 9.69
C THR A 43 -8.00 -10.04 8.47
N VAL A 44 -7.95 -8.91 7.72
CA VAL A 44 -8.74 -8.75 6.48
C VAL A 44 -8.29 -9.73 5.40
N ALA A 45 -6.98 -9.91 5.25
CA ALA A 45 -6.40 -10.79 4.25
C ALA A 45 -6.73 -12.26 4.51
N ASP A 46 -6.55 -12.72 5.75
CA ASP A 46 -6.82 -14.11 6.14
C ASP A 46 -8.30 -14.48 5.87
N ALA A 47 -9.23 -13.57 6.19
CA ALA A 47 -10.65 -13.76 5.88
C ALA A 47 -10.94 -13.75 4.37
N ALA A 48 -10.32 -12.83 3.62
CA ALA A 48 -10.46 -12.76 2.16
C ALA A 48 -9.95 -14.02 1.46
N HIS A 49 -8.79 -14.53 1.89
CA HIS A 49 -8.21 -15.76 1.38
C HIS A 49 -9.06 -16.97 1.72
N ALA A 50 -9.66 -17.03 2.92
CA ALA A 50 -10.62 -18.09 3.28
C ALA A 50 -11.86 -18.10 2.37
N ALA A 51 -12.29 -16.93 1.88
CA ALA A 51 -13.36 -16.78 0.89
C ALA A 51 -12.90 -17.00 -0.58
N GLY A 52 -11.61 -17.24 -0.82
CA GLY A 52 -11.03 -17.42 -2.15
C GLY A 52 -10.89 -16.12 -2.95
N ALA A 53 -10.82 -14.97 -2.28
CA ALA A 53 -10.61 -13.66 -2.88
C ALA A 53 -9.13 -13.24 -2.84
N VAL A 54 -8.71 -12.44 -3.82
CA VAL A 54 -7.38 -11.80 -3.87
C VAL A 54 -7.39 -10.49 -3.09
N VAL A 55 -6.28 -10.14 -2.43
CA VAL A 55 -6.16 -8.94 -1.58
C VAL A 55 -5.23 -7.91 -2.22
N VAL A 56 -5.74 -6.71 -2.47
CA VAL A 56 -4.95 -5.55 -2.93
C VAL A 56 -4.87 -4.53 -1.81
N VAL A 57 -3.65 -4.23 -1.37
CA VAL A 57 -3.37 -3.32 -0.26
C VAL A 57 -2.82 -2.00 -0.79
N ASP A 58 -3.51 -0.90 -0.48
CA ASP A 58 -2.96 0.44 -0.60
C ASP A 58 -2.15 0.78 0.65
N ALA A 59 -0.82 0.75 0.53
CA ALA A 59 0.12 1.03 1.59
C ALA A 59 0.76 2.42 1.47
N CYS A 60 0.18 3.33 0.67
CA CYS A 60 0.76 4.65 0.40
C CYS A 60 1.00 5.51 1.64
N GLN A 61 0.15 5.39 2.66
CA GLN A 61 0.35 6.06 3.96
C GLN A 61 0.83 5.10 5.05
N TYR A 62 1.10 3.84 4.73
CA TYR A 62 1.60 2.88 5.72
C TYR A 62 3.12 2.81 5.65
N VAL A 63 3.67 2.59 4.46
CA VAL A 63 5.12 2.44 4.21
C VAL A 63 5.97 3.61 4.73
N PRO A 64 5.57 4.89 4.59
CA PRO A 64 6.39 5.99 5.10
C PRO A 64 6.46 6.08 6.62
N HIS A 65 5.57 5.38 7.33
CA HIS A 65 5.30 5.58 8.76
C HIS A 65 5.55 4.31 9.60
N LEU A 66 5.59 3.13 8.98
CA LEU A 66 5.78 1.84 9.66
C LEU A 66 6.79 0.96 8.93
N ALA A 67 7.59 0.22 9.71
CA ALA A 67 8.38 -0.89 9.19
C ALA A 67 7.43 -1.88 8.47
N THR A 68 7.73 -2.17 7.20
CA THR A 68 6.81 -2.92 6.34
C THR A 68 7.47 -4.18 5.81
N ASP A 69 6.95 -5.34 6.21
CA ASP A 69 7.19 -6.61 5.54
C ASP A 69 5.95 -6.94 4.70
N VAL A 70 6.07 -6.76 3.39
CA VAL A 70 4.98 -6.98 2.42
C VAL A 70 4.49 -8.43 2.40
N ALA A 71 5.36 -9.40 2.68
CA ALA A 71 4.98 -10.81 2.74
C ALA A 71 4.21 -11.13 4.03
N ALA A 72 4.62 -10.52 5.15
CA ALA A 72 3.92 -10.66 6.42
C ALA A 72 2.58 -9.89 6.46
N LEU A 73 2.45 -8.80 5.71
CA LEU A 73 1.23 -7.96 5.69
C LEU A 73 -0.01 -8.72 5.21
N GLY A 74 0.16 -9.74 4.36
CA GLY A 74 -0.91 -10.62 3.89
C GLY A 74 -1.58 -10.18 2.59
N GLY A 75 -1.18 -9.05 1.99
CA GLY A 75 -1.63 -8.67 0.65
C GLY A 75 -1.14 -9.66 -0.42
N ASP A 76 -1.93 -9.84 -1.48
CA ASP A 76 -1.46 -10.48 -2.71
C ASP A 76 -0.80 -9.47 -3.65
N PHE A 77 -1.23 -8.20 -3.53
CA PHE A 77 -0.61 -7.02 -4.13
C PHE A 77 -0.50 -5.92 -3.07
N VAL A 78 0.64 -5.24 -3.02
CA VAL A 78 0.87 -4.10 -2.11
C VAL A 78 1.44 -2.94 -2.93
N ALA A 79 0.73 -1.81 -2.93
CA ALA A 79 1.12 -0.63 -3.70
C ALA A 79 1.47 0.55 -2.80
N PHE A 80 2.53 1.28 -3.14
CA PHE A 80 2.91 2.53 -2.46
C PHE A 80 3.60 3.51 -3.42
N SER A 81 3.71 4.77 -3.01
CA SER A 81 4.24 5.87 -3.84
C SER A 81 5.52 6.48 -3.26
N GLY A 82 6.54 6.69 -4.07
CA GLY A 82 7.85 7.20 -3.62
C GLY A 82 7.78 8.61 -3.03
N HIS A 83 6.98 9.50 -3.61
CA HIS A 83 6.84 10.90 -3.15
C HIS A 83 6.20 11.07 -1.76
N LYS A 84 5.71 10.00 -1.15
CA LYS A 84 5.20 10.00 0.23
C LYS A 84 6.23 9.53 1.25
N MET A 85 7.36 8.97 0.80
CA MET A 85 8.41 8.39 1.63
C MET A 85 9.77 9.05 1.37
N CYS A 86 9.81 10.38 1.30
CA CYS A 86 11.01 11.18 0.99
C CYS A 86 11.62 10.94 -0.40
N GLY A 87 10.96 10.17 -1.27
CA GLY A 87 11.38 9.91 -2.63
C GLY A 87 10.89 10.94 -3.64
N PRO A 88 11.29 10.80 -4.91
CA PRO A 88 10.88 11.71 -5.97
C PRO A 88 9.41 11.47 -6.40
N THR A 89 8.83 12.48 -7.05
CA THR A 89 7.58 12.34 -7.81
C THR A 89 7.77 11.48 -9.05
N GLY A 90 6.70 10.88 -9.58
CA GLY A 90 6.77 10.10 -10.83
C GLY A 90 7.20 8.63 -10.66
N ILE A 91 7.43 8.17 -9.43
CA ILE A 91 7.75 6.77 -9.11
C ILE A 91 6.84 6.21 -8.01
N GLY A 92 6.49 4.94 -8.15
CA GLY A 92 5.78 4.13 -7.17
C GLY A 92 6.18 2.66 -7.33
N VAL A 93 5.68 1.83 -6.43
CA VAL A 93 6.01 0.41 -6.37
C VAL A 93 4.72 -0.39 -6.30
N LEU A 94 4.68 -1.48 -7.07
CA LEU A 94 3.72 -2.56 -6.90
C LEU A 94 4.52 -3.81 -6.55
N TRP A 95 4.42 -4.25 -5.31
CA TRP A 95 4.79 -5.61 -4.96
C TRP A 95 3.61 -6.53 -5.24
N GLY A 96 3.86 -7.73 -5.73
CA GLY A 96 2.84 -8.74 -5.95
C GLY A 96 3.42 -10.13 -5.82
N ARG A 97 2.58 -11.10 -5.45
CA ARG A 97 2.97 -12.52 -5.43
C ARG A 97 3.37 -12.97 -6.83
N GLU A 98 4.50 -13.66 -6.92
CA GLU A 98 5.13 -14.05 -8.18
C GLU A 98 4.17 -14.84 -9.07
N GLU A 99 3.46 -15.82 -8.52
CA GLU A 99 2.52 -16.65 -9.28
C GLU A 99 1.34 -15.85 -9.85
N LEU A 100 0.94 -14.75 -9.21
CA LEU A 100 -0.13 -13.88 -9.71
C LEU A 100 0.41 -12.94 -10.79
N LEU A 101 1.60 -12.38 -10.60
CA LEU A 101 2.27 -11.56 -11.61
C LEU A 101 2.55 -12.36 -12.90
N ASP A 102 2.95 -13.63 -12.75
CA ASP A 102 3.17 -14.54 -13.87
C ASP A 102 1.87 -14.87 -14.61
N ALA A 103 0.78 -15.14 -13.88
CA ALA A 103 -0.51 -15.47 -14.46
C ALA A 103 -1.20 -14.29 -15.16
N MET A 104 -0.94 -13.05 -14.73
CA MET A 104 -1.55 -11.86 -15.31
C MET A 104 -1.04 -11.58 -16.73
N PRO A 105 -1.88 -11.08 -17.66
CA PRO A 105 -1.39 -10.59 -18.94
C PRO A 105 -0.52 -9.33 -18.75
N PRO A 106 0.40 -9.00 -19.69
CA PRO A 106 1.13 -7.74 -19.64
C PRO A 106 0.18 -6.54 -19.66
N PHE A 107 0.59 -5.43 -19.05
CA PHE A 107 -0.26 -4.23 -18.96
C PHE A 107 -0.04 -3.26 -20.13
N LEU A 108 1.11 -2.57 -20.16
CA LEU A 108 1.52 -1.72 -21.27
C LEU A 108 2.43 -2.51 -22.22
N GLY A 109 2.34 -2.24 -23.52
CA GLY A 109 3.17 -2.86 -24.56
C GLY A 109 4.22 -1.89 -25.10
N GLY A 110 5.43 -2.36 -25.35
CA GLY A 110 6.53 -1.55 -25.88
C GLY A 110 7.88 -2.25 -25.77
N GLY A 111 8.97 -1.50 -25.91
CA GLY A 111 10.32 -1.99 -25.60
C GLY A 111 10.46 -2.39 -24.12
N GLU A 112 11.56 -3.05 -23.78
CA GLU A 112 11.90 -3.60 -22.44
C GLU A 112 10.98 -4.75 -21.94
N MET A 113 9.67 -4.62 -22.09
CA MET A 113 8.69 -5.64 -21.64
C MET A 113 8.52 -6.82 -22.60
N ILE A 114 9.04 -6.71 -23.83
CA ILE A 114 9.05 -7.77 -24.85
C ILE A 114 10.39 -8.51 -24.86
N ARG A 115 10.33 -9.82 -25.10
CA ARG A 115 11.50 -10.67 -25.37
C ARG A 115 11.78 -10.81 -26.86
N ASP A 116 10.74 -11.03 -27.66
CA ASP A 116 10.80 -11.17 -29.12
C ASP A 116 9.56 -10.53 -29.74
N VAL A 117 9.73 -9.87 -30.88
CA VAL A 117 8.64 -9.22 -31.62
C VAL A 117 8.73 -9.64 -33.08
N ARG A 118 7.60 -10.08 -33.61
CA ARG A 118 7.41 -10.53 -34.99
C ARG A 118 6.24 -9.78 -35.62
N THR A 119 6.09 -9.91 -36.93
CA THR A 119 4.99 -9.27 -37.66
C THR A 119 3.60 -9.79 -37.27
N ASP A 120 3.52 -10.98 -36.68
CA ASP A 120 2.29 -11.69 -36.30
C ASP A 120 2.11 -11.86 -34.79
N GLY A 121 3.02 -11.33 -33.97
CA GLY A 121 2.91 -11.44 -32.52
C GLY A 121 4.17 -11.07 -31.75
N PHE A 122 4.15 -11.28 -30.44
CA PHE A 122 5.28 -11.03 -29.55
C PHE A 122 5.28 -12.04 -28.39
N THR A 123 6.44 -12.21 -27.76
CA THR A 123 6.57 -12.92 -26.48
C THR A 123 7.01 -11.92 -25.41
N VAL A 124 6.42 -12.02 -24.22
CA VAL A 124 6.74 -11.15 -23.09
C VAL A 124 8.08 -11.50 -22.45
N ASN A 125 8.67 -10.52 -21.77
CA ASN A 125 9.83 -10.71 -20.91
C ASN A 125 9.45 -11.40 -19.59
N ASP A 126 10.46 -11.79 -18.80
CA ASP A 126 10.25 -12.33 -17.45
C ASP A 126 9.85 -11.21 -16.48
N LEU A 127 9.39 -11.58 -15.28
CA LEU A 127 9.18 -10.62 -14.19
C LEU A 127 10.52 -10.01 -13.72
N PRO A 128 10.54 -8.73 -13.31
CA PRO A 128 9.42 -7.78 -13.29
C PRO A 128 9.20 -7.06 -14.64
N TRP A 129 10.14 -7.15 -15.58
CA TRP A 129 10.16 -6.38 -16.83
C TRP A 129 8.91 -6.53 -17.70
N LYS A 130 8.20 -7.66 -17.61
CA LYS A 130 6.87 -7.87 -18.21
C LYS A 130 5.90 -6.70 -17.99
N PHE A 131 6.02 -5.96 -16.89
CA PHE A 131 5.14 -4.83 -16.54
C PHE A 131 5.79 -3.45 -16.68
N GLU A 132 7.05 -3.37 -17.14
CA GLU A 132 7.83 -2.13 -17.21
C GLU A 132 8.14 -1.77 -18.67
N ALA A 133 7.11 -1.31 -19.39
CA ALA A 133 7.23 -1.00 -20.81
C ALA A 133 7.93 0.34 -21.08
N GLY A 134 8.91 0.32 -21.98
CA GLY A 134 9.66 1.49 -22.42
C GLY A 134 10.74 1.95 -21.43
N THR A 135 11.33 3.11 -21.70
CA THR A 135 12.37 3.66 -20.82
C THR A 135 11.78 3.97 -19.44
N PRO A 136 12.31 3.38 -18.36
CA PRO A 136 11.78 3.63 -17.02
C PRO A 136 12.16 5.03 -16.53
N PRO A 137 11.54 5.53 -15.44
CA PRO A 137 11.94 6.77 -14.77
C PRO A 137 13.25 6.55 -13.99
N ILE A 138 14.38 6.50 -14.73
CA ILE A 138 15.70 6.05 -14.23
C ILE A 138 16.17 6.87 -13.02
N ALA A 139 16.09 8.20 -13.11
CA ALA A 139 16.54 9.08 -12.04
C ALA A 139 15.67 8.91 -10.79
N GLU A 140 14.37 8.69 -10.99
CA GLU A 140 13.40 8.49 -9.92
C GLU A 140 13.57 7.12 -9.24
N ILE A 141 13.94 6.07 -9.99
CA ILE A 141 14.30 4.75 -9.44
C ILE A 141 15.53 4.86 -8.54
N ILE A 142 16.55 5.60 -8.97
CA ILE A 142 17.74 5.85 -8.12
C ILE A 142 17.32 6.66 -6.89
N GLY A 143 16.49 7.68 -7.08
CA GLY A 143 16.03 8.56 -6.00
C GLY A 143 15.17 7.87 -4.95
N ILE A 144 14.27 6.94 -5.34
CA ILE A 144 13.50 6.16 -4.37
C ILE A 144 14.39 5.19 -3.60
N GLY A 145 15.43 4.62 -4.22
CA GLY A 145 16.45 3.81 -3.53
C GLY A 145 17.17 4.61 -2.44
N ALA A 146 17.63 5.83 -2.75
CA ALA A 146 18.26 6.70 -1.75
C ALA A 146 17.29 7.12 -0.61
N ALA A 147 16.00 7.24 -0.90
CA ALA A 147 14.98 7.53 0.11
C ALA A 147 14.74 6.34 1.05
N VAL A 148 14.78 5.11 0.52
CA VAL A 148 14.76 3.88 1.34
C VAL A 148 15.97 3.85 2.26
N ASP A 149 17.19 4.02 1.73
CA ASP A 149 18.43 4.02 2.52
C ASP A 149 18.38 5.07 3.66
N TYR A 150 17.81 6.24 3.38
CA TYR A 150 17.64 7.31 4.37
C TYR A 150 16.71 6.88 5.52
N LEU A 151 15.53 6.34 5.19
CA LEU A 151 14.55 5.90 6.20
C LEU A 151 15.05 4.69 7.00
N GLU A 152 15.72 3.74 6.34
CA GLU A 152 16.36 2.62 7.02
C GLU A 152 17.50 3.08 7.95
N GLY A 153 18.28 4.09 7.52
CA GLY A 153 19.33 4.69 8.34
C GLY A 153 18.82 5.41 9.59
N LEU A 154 17.60 5.97 9.54
CA LEU A 154 16.90 6.49 10.74
C LEU A 154 16.36 5.36 11.62
N GLY A 155 15.92 4.26 10.99
CA GLY A 155 15.20 3.17 11.60
C GLY A 155 13.71 3.47 11.73
N MET A 156 12.86 2.66 11.10
CA MET A 156 11.41 2.92 11.05
C MET A 156 10.72 2.89 12.42
N ASP A 157 11.26 2.15 13.39
CA ASP A 157 10.76 2.19 14.77
C ASP A 157 10.98 3.56 15.43
N ALA A 158 12.12 4.20 15.14
CA ALA A 158 12.41 5.55 15.65
C ALA A 158 11.55 6.60 14.96
N VAL A 159 11.34 6.47 13.65
CA VAL A 159 10.38 7.30 12.89
C VAL A 159 9.00 7.20 13.53
N ARG A 160 8.49 5.97 13.72
CA ARG A 160 7.16 5.74 14.28
C ARG A 160 7.03 6.30 15.70
N ALA A 161 8.02 6.08 16.56
CA ALA A 161 8.00 6.59 17.92
C ALA A 161 7.93 8.13 17.96
N HIS A 162 8.71 8.80 17.10
CA HIS A 162 8.70 10.25 17.00
C HIS A 162 7.35 10.79 16.49
N GLU A 163 6.77 10.13 15.49
CA GLU A 163 5.45 10.51 14.98
C GLU A 163 4.35 10.38 16.03
N VAL A 164 4.36 9.29 16.81
CA VAL A 164 3.40 9.11 17.92
C VAL A 164 3.54 10.23 18.96
N GLU A 165 4.77 10.63 19.30
CA GLU A 165 5.03 11.75 20.21
C GLU A 165 4.44 13.07 19.66
N LEU A 166 4.71 13.39 18.39
CA LEU A 166 4.21 14.60 17.74
C LEU A 166 2.68 14.60 17.60
N THR A 167 2.08 13.47 17.23
CA THR A 167 0.63 13.33 17.14
C THR A 167 -0.02 13.51 18.50
N THR A 168 0.51 12.86 19.55
CA THR A 168 0.00 12.99 20.92
C THR A 168 0.04 14.45 21.37
N TYR A 169 1.19 15.10 21.19
CA TYR A 169 1.35 16.52 21.51
C TYR A 169 0.35 17.41 20.76
N ALA A 170 0.18 17.18 19.46
CA ALA A 170 -0.76 17.95 18.65
C ALA A 170 -2.21 17.78 19.13
N MET A 171 -2.64 16.54 19.41
CA MET A 171 -4.00 16.26 19.89
C MET A 171 -4.27 16.89 21.26
N ASP A 172 -3.32 16.81 22.19
CA ASP A 172 -3.42 17.45 23.50
C ASP A 172 -3.58 18.96 23.39
N VAL A 173 -2.74 19.61 22.59
CA VAL A 173 -2.76 21.07 22.41
C VAL A 173 -4.05 21.52 21.72
N LEU A 174 -4.49 20.80 20.68
CA LEU A 174 -5.73 21.10 19.97
C LEU A 174 -6.95 20.96 20.90
N GLY A 175 -7.01 19.87 21.68
CA GLY A 175 -8.06 19.64 22.67
C GLY A 175 -8.10 20.73 23.75
N GLN A 176 -6.96 21.05 24.36
CA GLN A 176 -6.89 22.07 25.41
C GLN A 176 -7.26 23.48 24.92
N ARG A 177 -6.88 23.84 23.70
CA ARG A 177 -7.08 25.21 23.17
C ARG A 177 -8.46 25.44 22.59
N PHE A 178 -9.03 24.42 21.96
CA PHE A 178 -10.28 24.57 21.21
C PHE A 178 -11.47 23.89 21.87
N GLY A 179 -11.26 22.83 22.66
CA GLY A 179 -12.33 22.07 23.32
C GLY A 179 -13.43 21.71 22.32
N ASP A 180 -14.68 21.93 22.72
CA ASP A 180 -15.88 21.61 21.91
C ASP A 180 -16.02 22.44 20.61
N ARG A 181 -15.15 23.42 20.38
CA ARG A 181 -15.14 24.20 19.12
C ARG A 181 -14.44 23.48 17.97
N LEU A 182 -13.73 22.40 18.27
CA LEU A 182 -13.03 21.56 17.30
C LEU A 182 -13.49 20.12 17.48
N THR A 183 -13.90 19.49 16.39
CA THR A 183 -14.14 18.04 16.36
C THR A 183 -12.95 17.37 15.71
N ILE A 184 -12.34 16.42 16.42
CA ILE A 184 -11.25 15.58 15.90
C ILE A 184 -11.90 14.29 15.40
N HIS A 185 -11.56 13.89 14.17
CA HIS A 185 -12.00 12.65 13.55
C HIS A 185 -10.80 11.75 13.30
N GLY A 186 -10.93 10.48 13.65
CA GLY A 186 -9.86 9.49 13.61
C GLY A 186 -9.80 8.69 14.91
N PRO A 187 -8.99 7.64 14.95
CA PRO A 187 -8.78 6.83 16.15
C PRO A 187 -7.81 7.47 17.13
#